data_AF-A0A349WDP6-F1
#
_entry.id   AF-A0A349WDP6-F1
#
_cell.length_a   1.000
_cell.length_b   1.000
_cell.length_c   1.000
_cell.angle_alpha   90.00
_cell.angle_beta   90.00
_cell.angle_gamma   90.00
#
_symmetry.space_group_name_H-M   'P 1'
#
loop_
_entity.id
_entity.type
_entity.pdbx_description
1 polymer ?
#
loop_
_entity_poly.entity_id
_entity_poly.type
_entity_poly.pdbx_seq_one_letter_code
_entity_poly.pdbx_strand_id
1 'polypeptide(L)'
;MNTFSTIAYTKTDEAPALATHSLLPILRAFTKSSGIKYELMDISLAARILSHFPEVLSSDQKVPDALAELGELATKPEANIVKLPNISASIPQLQDAIKELQSKGFAIPDFPAEPKTEKEQIIKATYAKVLGSAVNPVLREGNSDRRVAKPVKEYAQNNPHSMGSWKKDSKSHVAHMQKGDFYGSEKSVIVPHACKVNIEFIDASGQAKRLKENIFLLDGEVIDASAMNREALRSFLSEQIQNSVEQEVLFSLHMKATMMKVSDPIIFGHCVDSYLGEVMDQHGETLKSAGFNPNNGLSSFYDTLEGLSAEQKVSIQATLKLVLSSRPPMAMVNSDKGITNLHVPSDVIIDASMPAMIRNSGQMWG
;
A
#
# COMPACT_ATOMS: atom_id res chain seq x y z
N MET A 1 -23.99 24.66 -32.22
CA MET A 1 -23.57 24.85 -30.82
C MET A 1 -22.13 24.35 -30.72
N ASN A 2 -21.20 25.17 -30.25
CA ASN A 2 -19.83 24.69 -30.01
C ASN A 2 -19.88 23.70 -28.85
N THR A 3 -19.92 22.41 -29.15
CA THR A 3 -19.78 21.35 -28.15
C THR A 3 -18.33 21.34 -27.70
N PHE A 4 -18.05 21.99 -26.56
CA PHE A 4 -16.74 21.92 -25.95
C PHE A 4 -16.42 20.47 -25.58
N SER A 5 -15.24 20.00 -25.98
CA SER A 5 -14.72 18.72 -25.48
C SER A 5 -14.06 18.98 -24.13
N THR A 6 -14.47 18.23 -23.10
CA THR A 6 -13.93 18.38 -21.75
C THR A 6 -12.94 17.27 -21.45
N ILE A 7 -11.77 17.65 -20.95
CA ILE A 7 -10.75 16.74 -20.43
C ILE A 7 -10.75 16.89 -18.91
N ALA A 8 -11.10 15.81 -18.20
CA ALA A 8 -10.98 15.73 -16.76
C ALA A 8 -9.51 15.52 -16.40
N TYR A 9 -8.89 16.52 -15.79
CA TYR A 9 -7.49 16.53 -15.37
C TYR A 9 -7.42 16.32 -13.86
N THR A 10 -6.76 15.26 -13.42
CA THR A 10 -6.70 14.93 -12.00
C THR A 10 -5.70 15.81 -11.24
N LYS A 11 -6.14 16.45 -10.15
CA LYS A 11 -5.28 16.97 -9.10
C LYS A 11 -5.07 15.84 -8.09
N THR A 12 -3.81 15.55 -7.80
CA THR A 12 -3.40 14.42 -6.97
C THR A 12 -2.57 14.90 -5.78
N ASP A 13 -1.50 14.20 -5.45
CA ASP A 13 -0.70 14.38 -4.23
C ASP A 13 0.76 14.69 -4.58
N GLU A 14 1.53 15.18 -3.59
CA GLU A 14 2.99 15.28 -3.63
C GLU A 14 3.55 15.96 -4.91
N ALA A 15 4.56 15.37 -5.54
CA ALA A 15 5.24 15.98 -6.69
C ALA A 15 4.32 16.18 -7.92
N PRO A 16 3.47 15.22 -8.32
CA PRO A 16 2.49 15.45 -9.40
C PRO A 16 1.52 16.61 -9.14
N ALA A 17 1.10 16.83 -7.88
CA ALA A 17 0.27 17.98 -7.54
C ALA A 17 1.02 19.31 -7.78
N LEU A 18 2.28 19.40 -7.33
CA LEU A 18 3.13 20.57 -7.56
C LEU A 18 3.35 20.84 -9.07
N ALA A 19 3.61 19.78 -9.85
CA ALA A 19 3.78 19.90 -11.30
C ALA A 19 2.49 20.40 -11.98
N THR A 20 1.32 19.95 -11.50
CA THR A 20 0.02 20.38 -12.01
C THR A 20 -0.20 21.88 -11.83
N HIS A 21 0.23 22.47 -10.72
CA HIS A 21 0.13 23.92 -10.48
C HIS A 21 0.86 24.75 -11.56
N SER A 22 1.95 24.23 -12.12
CA SER A 22 2.70 24.89 -13.19
C SER A 22 2.14 24.56 -14.58
N LEU A 23 1.88 23.28 -14.86
CA LEU A 23 1.57 22.80 -16.21
C LEU A 23 0.12 23.04 -16.63
N LEU A 24 -0.85 22.91 -15.72
CA LEU A 24 -2.27 23.03 -16.07
C LEU A 24 -2.65 24.42 -16.62
N PRO A 25 -2.16 25.55 -16.07
CA PRO A 25 -2.39 26.87 -16.68
C PRO A 25 -1.90 26.96 -18.12
N ILE A 26 -0.74 26.34 -18.42
CA ILE A 26 -0.18 26.29 -19.78
C ILE A 26 -1.11 25.50 -20.70
N LEU A 27 -1.51 24.27 -20.31
CA LEU A 27 -2.43 23.45 -21.10
C LEU A 27 -3.75 24.17 -21.42
N ARG A 28 -4.33 24.86 -20.43
CA ARG A 28 -5.54 25.68 -20.60
C ARG A 28 -5.32 26.85 -21.57
N ALA A 29 -4.19 27.53 -21.49
CA ALA A 29 -3.87 28.63 -22.41
C ALA A 29 -3.74 28.14 -23.86
N PHE A 30 -3.03 27.03 -24.08
CA PHE A 30 -2.81 26.45 -25.41
C PHE A 30 -4.11 25.92 -26.05
N THR A 31 -5.08 25.47 -25.26
CA THR A 31 -6.32 24.88 -25.76
C THR A 31 -7.49 25.86 -25.89
N LYS A 32 -7.30 27.11 -25.45
CA LYS A 32 -8.35 28.15 -25.43
C LYS A 32 -9.03 28.37 -26.79
N SER A 33 -8.28 28.28 -27.89
CA SER A 33 -8.79 28.48 -29.25
C SER A 33 -9.40 27.22 -29.89
N SER A 34 -9.27 26.07 -29.24
CA SER A 34 -9.55 24.76 -29.86
C SER A 34 -10.85 24.11 -29.37
N GLY A 35 -11.64 24.82 -28.55
CA GLY A 35 -12.89 24.27 -27.99
C GLY A 35 -12.66 23.11 -27.01
N ILE A 36 -11.45 23.01 -26.42
CA ILE A 36 -11.10 22.00 -25.43
C ILE A 36 -11.01 22.67 -24.06
N LYS A 37 -11.69 22.09 -23.05
CA LYS A 37 -11.70 22.58 -21.67
C LYS A 37 -11.03 21.57 -20.76
N TYR A 38 -10.09 22.00 -19.93
CA TYR A 38 -9.55 21.18 -18.85
C TYR A 38 -10.28 21.46 -17.53
N GLU A 39 -10.96 20.45 -17.01
CA GLU A 39 -11.65 20.47 -15.73
C GLU A 39 -10.80 19.80 -14.66
N LEU A 40 -10.58 20.47 -13.53
CA LEU A 40 -9.68 19.96 -12.50
C LEU A 40 -10.48 19.12 -11.49
N MET A 41 -10.17 17.84 -11.40
CA MET A 41 -10.85 16.88 -10.51
C MET A 41 -9.93 16.52 -9.35
N ASP A 42 -10.27 16.93 -8.13
CA ASP A 42 -9.41 16.72 -6.95
C ASP A 42 -9.63 15.33 -6.35
N ILE A 43 -8.70 14.42 -6.62
CA ILE A 43 -8.69 13.06 -6.09
C ILE A 43 -7.52 12.84 -5.11
N SER A 44 -6.96 13.92 -4.57
CA SER A 44 -5.94 13.87 -3.52
C SER A 44 -6.45 13.09 -2.30
N LEU A 45 -5.53 12.57 -1.48
CA LEU A 45 -5.87 11.92 -0.21
C LEU A 45 -6.73 12.83 0.67
N ALA A 46 -6.35 14.10 0.79
CA ALA A 46 -7.10 15.08 1.57
C ALA A 46 -8.53 15.27 1.03
N ALA A 47 -8.70 15.48 -0.28
CA ALA A 47 -10.03 15.67 -0.87
C ALA A 47 -10.93 14.44 -0.68
N ARG A 48 -10.38 13.23 -0.86
CA ARG A 48 -11.13 11.97 -0.64
C ARG A 48 -11.50 11.73 0.81
N ILE A 49 -10.68 12.18 1.77
CA ILE A 49 -11.07 12.17 3.18
C ILE A 49 -12.27 13.11 3.37
N LEU A 50 -12.16 14.35 2.95
CA LEU A 50 -13.18 15.37 3.16
C LEU A 50 -14.53 15.03 2.50
N SER A 51 -14.52 14.51 1.27
CA SER A 51 -15.74 14.15 0.54
C SER A 51 -16.56 13.04 1.21
N HIS A 52 -15.92 12.21 2.05
CA HIS A 52 -16.58 11.14 2.79
C HIS A 52 -17.06 11.54 4.20
N PHE A 53 -16.75 12.75 4.66
CA PHE A 53 -17.23 13.29 5.94
C PHE A 53 -18.00 14.62 5.80
N PRO A 54 -18.92 14.77 4.83
CA PRO A 54 -19.56 16.06 4.56
C PRO A 54 -20.43 16.56 5.72
N GLU A 55 -20.90 15.68 6.61
CA GLU A 55 -21.79 16.04 7.72
C GLU A 55 -21.10 16.76 8.88
N VAL A 56 -19.78 16.65 8.99
CA VAL A 56 -18.97 17.33 10.03
C VAL A 56 -18.26 18.57 9.49
N LEU A 57 -18.48 18.91 8.23
CA LEU A 57 -17.88 20.07 7.56
C LEU A 57 -18.88 21.21 7.46
N SER A 58 -18.39 22.45 7.63
CA SER A 58 -19.16 23.64 7.29
C SER A 58 -19.41 23.72 5.78
N SER A 59 -20.40 24.50 5.35
CA SER A 59 -20.78 24.60 3.94
C SER A 59 -19.64 25.02 3.01
N ASP A 60 -18.73 25.86 3.49
CA ASP A 60 -17.55 26.34 2.78
C ASP A 60 -16.36 25.35 2.79
N GLN A 61 -16.37 24.37 3.70
CA GLN A 61 -15.37 23.31 3.80
C GLN A 61 -15.72 22.07 2.95
N LYS A 62 -16.99 21.91 2.55
CA LYS A 62 -17.43 20.76 1.77
C LYS A 62 -16.77 20.75 0.39
N VAL A 63 -16.29 19.58 0.00
CA VAL A 63 -15.72 19.33 -1.32
C VAL A 63 -16.57 18.28 -2.06
N PRO A 64 -16.66 18.34 -3.40
CA PRO A 64 -17.35 17.31 -4.17
C PRO A 64 -16.63 15.96 -4.07
N ASP A 65 -17.38 14.86 -4.22
CA ASP A 65 -16.79 13.54 -4.39
C ASP A 65 -16.35 13.34 -5.84
N ALA A 66 -15.23 14.00 -6.20
CA ALA A 66 -14.70 13.96 -7.55
C ALA A 66 -14.30 12.54 -8.01
N LEU A 67 -14.01 11.62 -7.09
CA LEU A 67 -13.71 10.24 -7.44
C LEU A 67 -14.97 9.49 -7.90
N ALA A 68 -16.10 9.69 -7.20
CA ALA A 68 -17.39 9.15 -7.64
C ALA A 68 -17.80 9.72 -9.01
N GLU A 69 -17.68 11.04 -9.20
CA GLU A 69 -17.97 11.70 -10.48
C GLU A 69 -17.10 11.17 -11.63
N LEU A 70 -15.80 10.97 -11.38
CA LEU A 70 -14.89 10.37 -12.36
C LEU A 70 -15.20 8.90 -12.65
N GLY A 71 -15.65 8.14 -11.65
CA GLY A 71 -16.09 6.76 -11.82
C GLY A 71 -17.30 6.66 -12.74
N GLU A 72 -18.31 7.51 -12.52
CA GLU A 72 -19.44 7.61 -13.45
C GLU A 72 -18.99 8.03 -14.83
N LEU A 73 -18.11 9.03 -14.94
CA LEU A 73 -17.58 9.47 -16.23
C LEU A 73 -16.86 8.34 -16.97
N ALA A 74 -16.04 7.53 -16.29
CA ALA A 74 -15.27 6.45 -16.90
C ALA A 74 -16.12 5.39 -17.62
N THR A 75 -17.40 5.26 -17.25
CA THR A 75 -18.36 4.35 -17.91
C THR A 75 -19.04 4.95 -19.15
N LYS A 76 -18.78 6.23 -19.45
CA LYS A 76 -19.45 6.96 -20.54
C LYS A 76 -18.56 7.07 -21.79
N PRO A 77 -19.12 7.00 -23.01
CA PRO A 77 -18.34 7.14 -24.24
C PRO A 77 -17.59 8.47 -24.38
N GLU A 78 -18.10 9.54 -23.77
CA GLU A 78 -17.47 10.86 -23.78
C GLU A 78 -16.30 11.02 -22.81
N ALA A 79 -15.95 9.99 -22.02
CA ALA A 79 -14.88 10.07 -21.04
C ALA A 79 -13.52 10.44 -21.67
N ASN A 80 -12.92 11.51 -21.19
CA ASN A 80 -11.54 11.87 -21.50
C ASN A 80 -10.83 12.30 -20.22
N ILE A 81 -10.09 11.38 -19.62
CA ILE A 81 -9.51 11.53 -18.28
C ILE A 81 -7.98 11.47 -18.38
N VAL A 82 -7.32 12.54 -17.92
CA VAL A 82 -5.87 12.58 -17.71
C VAL A 82 -5.57 12.29 -16.24
N LYS A 83 -5.19 11.04 -15.98
CA LYS A 83 -4.90 10.52 -14.64
C LYS A 83 -3.40 10.62 -14.30
N LEU A 84 -3.07 11.44 -13.31
CA LEU A 84 -1.71 11.58 -12.76
C LEU A 84 -1.50 10.58 -11.61
N PRO A 85 -0.25 10.25 -11.21
CA PRO A 85 0.01 9.43 -10.03
C PRO A 85 -0.58 10.06 -8.75
N ASN A 86 -1.14 9.23 -7.87
CA ASN A 86 -1.75 9.63 -6.59
C ASN A 86 -1.36 8.64 -5.48
N ILE A 87 -1.49 9.07 -4.23
CA ILE A 87 -1.21 8.23 -3.06
C ILE A 87 -2.24 7.10 -2.95
N SER A 88 -1.74 5.87 -2.81
CA SER A 88 -2.49 4.75 -2.25
C SER A 88 -2.15 4.64 -0.76
N ALA A 89 -2.98 5.25 0.09
CA ALA A 89 -2.57 5.60 1.46
C ALA A 89 -2.38 4.36 2.35
N SER A 90 -1.24 4.31 3.04
CA SER A 90 -1.06 3.46 4.22
C SER A 90 -1.80 4.04 5.43
N ILE A 91 -1.91 3.28 6.51
CA ILE A 91 -2.52 3.77 7.77
C ILE A 91 -1.76 4.97 8.33
N PRO A 92 -0.41 4.98 8.44
CA PRO A 92 0.33 6.15 8.90
C PRO A 92 0.07 7.39 8.05
N GLN A 93 0.11 7.27 6.72
CA GLN A 93 -0.17 8.39 5.80
C GLN A 93 -1.59 8.93 5.97
N LEU A 94 -2.58 8.05 6.19
CA LEU A 94 -3.94 8.47 6.50
C LEU A 94 -4.00 9.26 7.81
N GLN A 95 -3.37 8.76 8.88
CA GLN A 95 -3.37 9.41 10.19
C GLN A 95 -2.70 10.79 10.14
N ASP A 96 -1.59 10.92 9.40
CA ASP A 96 -0.91 12.19 9.21
C ASP A 96 -1.77 13.18 8.41
N ALA A 97 -2.44 12.73 7.35
CA ALA A 97 -3.38 13.56 6.60
C ALA A 97 -4.57 14.01 7.44
N ILE A 98 -5.10 13.14 8.31
CA ILE A 98 -6.17 13.48 9.25
C ILE A 98 -5.70 14.57 10.22
N LYS A 99 -4.52 14.39 10.85
CA LYS A 99 -3.94 15.37 11.77
C LYS A 99 -3.71 16.73 11.09
N GLU A 100 -3.19 16.72 9.86
CA GLU A 100 -2.98 17.95 9.09
C GLU A 100 -4.31 18.66 8.81
N LEU A 101 -5.33 17.93 8.37
CA LEU A 101 -6.67 18.49 8.13
C LEU A 101 -7.30 19.04 9.43
N GLN A 102 -7.22 18.31 10.53
CA GLN A 102 -7.71 18.78 11.83
C GLN A 102 -7.00 20.05 12.28
N SER A 103 -5.69 20.16 12.09
CA SER A 103 -4.91 21.38 12.39
C SER A 103 -5.34 22.59 11.56
N LYS A 104 -5.97 22.36 10.40
CA LYS A 104 -6.55 23.38 9.52
C LYS A 104 -8.03 23.66 9.81
N GLY A 105 -8.60 23.09 10.87
CA GLY A 105 -9.97 23.38 11.31
C GLY A 105 -11.06 22.50 10.70
N PHE A 106 -10.70 21.39 10.03
CA PHE A 106 -11.68 20.42 9.56
C PHE A 106 -12.03 19.44 10.71
N ALA A 107 -13.29 19.42 11.14
CA ALA A 107 -13.75 18.62 12.29
C ALA A 107 -13.97 17.13 11.95
N ILE A 108 -13.08 16.56 11.13
CA ILE A 108 -13.11 15.13 10.77
C ILE A 108 -12.64 14.26 11.94
N PRO A 109 -13.24 13.06 12.13
CA PRO A 109 -12.91 12.19 13.26
C PRO A 109 -11.50 11.59 13.14
N ASP A 110 -10.93 11.16 14.27
CA ASP A 110 -9.71 10.36 14.24
C ASP A 110 -9.94 8.98 13.61
N PHE A 111 -8.88 8.33 13.13
CA PHE A 111 -8.94 6.95 12.66
C PHE A 111 -8.94 5.97 13.84
N PRO A 112 -10.02 5.19 14.09
CA PRO A 112 -10.07 4.26 15.21
C PRO A 112 -9.39 2.93 14.83
N ALA A 113 -8.15 2.75 15.28
CA ALA A 113 -7.38 1.53 15.02
C ALA A 113 -8.11 0.27 15.52
N GLU A 114 -8.64 0.33 16.74
CA GLU A 114 -9.44 -0.73 17.38
C GLU A 114 -10.83 -0.20 17.76
N PRO A 115 -11.80 -0.26 16.83
CA PRO A 115 -13.14 0.30 17.08
C PRO A 115 -13.88 -0.55 18.12
N LYS A 116 -14.35 0.08 19.20
CA LYS A 116 -15.10 -0.55 20.30
C LYS A 116 -16.59 -0.26 20.23
N THR A 117 -16.97 0.79 19.51
CA THR A 117 -18.37 1.23 19.35
C THR A 117 -18.83 1.13 17.91
N GLU A 118 -20.15 1.05 17.70
CA GLU A 118 -20.74 1.07 16.36
C GLU A 118 -20.35 2.33 15.57
N LYS A 119 -20.29 3.49 16.25
CA LYS A 119 -19.83 4.74 15.64
C LYS A 119 -18.39 4.64 15.14
N GLU A 120 -17.49 4.09 15.93
CA GLU A 120 -16.09 3.89 15.52
C GLU A 120 -15.97 2.86 14.38
N GLN A 121 -16.82 1.83 14.37
CA GLN A 121 -16.87 0.87 13.26
C GLN A 121 -17.31 1.54 11.95
N ILE A 122 -18.31 2.42 12.00
CA ILE A 122 -18.75 3.22 10.85
C ILE A 122 -17.62 4.14 10.37
N ILE A 123 -16.96 4.86 11.29
CA ILE A 123 -15.83 5.75 10.95
C ILE A 123 -14.70 4.95 10.28
N LYS A 124 -14.32 3.80 10.85
CA LYS A 124 -13.31 2.91 10.27
C LYS A 124 -13.69 2.43 8.88
N ALA A 125 -14.95 2.03 8.71
CA ALA A 125 -15.48 1.57 7.42
C ALA A 125 -15.47 2.68 6.37
N THR A 126 -15.75 3.93 6.76
CA THR A 126 -15.65 5.10 5.88
C THR A 126 -14.19 5.35 5.46
N TYR A 127 -13.25 5.36 6.41
CA TYR A 127 -11.82 5.48 6.07
C TYR A 127 -11.28 4.31 5.24
N ALA A 128 -11.84 3.11 5.39
CA ALA A 128 -11.46 1.94 4.58
C ALA A 128 -11.74 2.11 3.07
N LYS A 129 -12.63 3.05 2.70
CA LYS A 129 -12.89 3.46 1.30
C LYS A 129 -11.79 4.36 0.75
N VAL A 130 -11.08 5.08 1.62
CA VAL A 130 -9.98 5.99 1.27
C VAL A 130 -8.63 5.29 1.26
N LEU A 131 -8.46 4.28 2.12
CA LEU A 131 -7.22 3.52 2.30
C LEU A 131 -6.84 2.67 1.08
N GLY A 132 -5.53 2.57 0.87
CA GLY A 132 -4.93 1.77 -0.20
C GLY A 132 -5.26 2.30 -1.60
N SER A 133 -5.30 1.41 -2.59
CA SER A 133 -5.58 1.78 -3.98
C SER A 133 -7.07 2.02 -4.22
N ALA A 134 -7.61 3.11 -3.68
CA ALA A 134 -9.02 3.47 -3.82
C ALA A 134 -9.38 4.03 -5.21
N VAL A 135 -8.45 4.72 -5.86
CA VAL A 135 -8.72 5.44 -7.12
C VAL A 135 -8.67 4.54 -8.35
N ASN A 136 -7.62 3.71 -8.48
CA ASN A 136 -7.41 2.94 -9.70
C ASN A 136 -8.55 1.95 -10.02
N PRO A 137 -9.13 1.22 -9.05
CA PRO A 137 -10.24 0.31 -9.32
C PRO A 137 -11.50 1.02 -9.84
N VAL A 138 -11.69 2.31 -9.50
CA VAL A 138 -12.84 3.11 -9.95
C VAL A 138 -12.64 3.64 -11.37
N LEU A 139 -11.40 3.96 -11.77
CA LEU A 139 -11.12 4.60 -13.06
C LEU A 139 -10.73 3.63 -14.18
N ARG A 140 -10.45 2.36 -13.87
CA ARG A 140 -9.94 1.37 -14.83
C ARG A 140 -11.08 0.53 -15.41
N GLU A 141 -12.02 1.19 -16.07
CA GLU A 141 -13.11 0.57 -16.84
C GLU A 141 -12.63 0.09 -18.23
N GLY A 142 -11.48 -0.58 -18.25
CA GLY A 142 -10.83 -1.03 -19.48
C GLY A 142 -9.46 -1.68 -19.23
N ASN A 143 -8.90 -2.24 -20.29
CA ASN A 143 -7.58 -2.88 -20.25
C ASN A 143 -6.45 -1.85 -20.38
N SER A 144 -5.21 -2.28 -20.13
CA SER A 144 -4.02 -1.41 -20.16
C SER A 144 -3.20 -1.61 -21.44
N ASP A 145 -3.08 -0.58 -22.29
CA ASP A 145 -1.98 -0.45 -23.28
C ASP A 145 -0.86 0.39 -22.65
N ARG A 146 0.24 -0.27 -22.26
CA ARG A 146 1.40 0.41 -21.67
C ARG A 146 2.67 0.08 -22.45
N ARG A 147 3.26 1.10 -23.07
CA ARG A 147 4.44 1.00 -23.92
C ARG A 147 5.26 2.28 -23.90
N VAL A 148 6.54 2.17 -24.23
CA VAL A 148 7.43 3.33 -24.35
C VAL A 148 7.25 3.96 -25.73
N ALA A 149 7.03 5.27 -25.78
CA ALA A 149 6.95 6.00 -27.03
C ALA A 149 8.32 6.01 -27.74
N LYS A 150 8.33 5.90 -29.07
CA LYS A 150 9.55 5.83 -29.89
C LYS A 150 10.56 6.96 -29.59
N PRO A 151 10.17 8.25 -29.50
CA PRO A 151 11.12 9.32 -29.18
C PRO A 151 11.78 9.17 -27.81
N VAL A 152 11.08 8.61 -26.81
CA VAL A 152 11.64 8.34 -25.48
C VAL A 152 12.68 7.24 -25.55
N LYS A 153 12.43 6.20 -26.36
CA LYS A 153 13.39 5.11 -26.57
C LYS A 153 14.66 5.59 -27.30
N GLU A 154 14.49 6.39 -28.35
CA GLU A 154 15.60 7.00 -29.10
C GLU A 154 16.44 7.91 -28.20
N TYR A 155 15.79 8.72 -27.36
CA TYR A 155 16.48 9.55 -26.38
C TYR A 155 17.33 8.71 -25.42
N ALA A 156 16.79 7.60 -24.89
CA ALA A 156 17.52 6.72 -23.99
C ALA A 156 18.70 5.99 -24.65
N GLN A 157 18.62 5.72 -25.97
CA GLN A 157 19.74 5.17 -26.74
C GLN A 157 20.87 6.20 -26.91
N ASN A 158 20.50 7.46 -27.16
CA ASN A 158 21.44 8.55 -27.33
C ASN A 158 21.99 9.09 -26.00
N ASN A 159 21.28 8.85 -24.89
CA ASN A 159 21.63 9.30 -23.55
C ASN A 159 21.51 8.12 -22.57
N PRO A 160 22.42 7.13 -22.61
CA PRO A 160 22.34 5.96 -21.75
C PRO A 160 22.40 6.36 -20.27
N HIS A 161 21.43 5.90 -19.50
CA HIS A 161 21.43 6.06 -18.05
C HIS A 161 22.38 5.05 -17.41
N SER A 162 22.81 5.34 -16.17
CA SER A 162 23.66 4.43 -15.41
C SER A 162 23.00 3.06 -15.23
N MET A 163 23.78 2.02 -15.49
CA MET A 163 23.46 0.62 -15.26
C MET A 163 24.62 0.01 -14.49
N GLY A 164 24.34 -0.59 -13.34
CA GLY A 164 25.34 -1.22 -12.51
C GLY A 164 25.91 -2.49 -13.16
N SER A 165 27.22 -2.69 -13.01
CA SER A 165 27.90 -3.87 -13.55
C SER A 165 27.53 -5.14 -12.78
N TRP A 166 27.03 -6.16 -13.48
CA TRP A 166 26.74 -7.46 -12.90
C TRP A 166 27.96 -8.37 -12.90
N LYS A 167 28.21 -9.01 -11.76
CA LYS A 167 29.26 -10.02 -11.62
C LYS A 167 28.65 -11.43 -11.59
N LYS A 168 29.38 -12.40 -12.13
CA LYS A 168 28.95 -13.82 -12.19
C LYS A 168 28.86 -14.48 -10.81
N ASP A 169 29.62 -13.96 -9.85
CA ASP A 169 29.67 -14.41 -8.46
C ASP A 169 28.74 -13.59 -7.54
N SER A 170 27.78 -12.83 -8.10
CA SER A 170 26.75 -12.16 -7.30
C SER A 170 25.96 -13.21 -6.51
N LYS A 171 25.91 -13.03 -5.18
CA LYS A 171 25.08 -13.84 -4.28
C LYS A 171 23.61 -13.39 -4.24
N SER A 172 23.27 -12.31 -4.94
CA SER A 172 21.93 -11.74 -4.93
C SER A 172 20.94 -12.71 -5.57
N HIS A 173 19.85 -13.01 -4.86
CA HIS A 173 18.82 -13.94 -5.32
C HIS A 173 17.45 -13.56 -4.76
N VAL A 174 16.39 -14.11 -5.36
CA VAL A 174 15.03 -14.01 -4.82
C VAL A 174 14.73 -15.28 -4.06
N ALA A 175 14.39 -15.15 -2.78
CA ALA A 175 13.82 -16.21 -1.98
C ALA A 175 12.30 -16.12 -2.01
N HIS A 176 11.62 -17.24 -2.25
CA HIS A 176 10.16 -17.35 -2.16
C HIS A 176 9.76 -18.69 -1.55
N MET A 177 8.55 -18.76 -0.97
CA MET A 177 7.99 -19.99 -0.42
C MET A 177 7.87 -21.05 -1.52
N GLN A 178 8.17 -22.30 -1.17
CA GLN A 178 8.05 -23.46 -2.09
C GLN A 178 6.73 -24.23 -1.91
N LYS A 179 6.02 -23.99 -0.82
CA LYS A 179 4.72 -24.60 -0.49
C LYS A 179 3.99 -23.77 0.57
N GLY A 180 2.67 -23.93 0.64
CA GLY A 180 1.84 -23.28 1.66
C GLY A 180 1.62 -21.78 1.43
N ASP A 181 1.89 -21.29 0.23
CA ASP A 181 1.57 -19.94 -0.21
C ASP A 181 0.28 -19.92 -1.04
N PHE A 182 -0.08 -18.73 -1.55
CA PHE A 182 -1.26 -18.58 -2.41
C PHE A 182 -1.13 -19.41 -3.69
N TYR A 183 0.06 -19.45 -4.30
CA TYR A 183 0.31 -20.22 -5.52
C TYR A 183 0.05 -21.71 -5.33
N GLY A 184 0.61 -22.32 -4.28
CA GLY A 184 0.48 -23.76 -4.03
C GLY A 184 -0.91 -24.22 -3.57
N SER A 185 -1.83 -23.32 -3.27
CA SER A 185 -3.17 -23.63 -2.73
C SER A 185 -4.33 -23.17 -3.61
N GLU A 186 -4.03 -22.50 -4.73
CA GLU A 186 -5.03 -21.91 -5.60
C GLU A 186 -5.98 -22.95 -6.20
N LYS A 187 -7.27 -22.61 -6.19
CA LYS A 187 -8.33 -23.31 -6.92
C LYS A 187 -9.12 -22.28 -7.71
N SER A 188 -9.47 -22.63 -8.94
CA SER A 188 -10.18 -21.76 -9.88
C SER A 188 -11.37 -22.49 -10.48
N VAL A 189 -12.46 -21.76 -10.70
CA VAL A 189 -13.63 -22.25 -11.45
C VAL A 189 -14.16 -21.17 -12.40
N ILE A 190 -14.67 -21.61 -13.55
CA ILE A 190 -15.49 -20.77 -14.43
C ILE A 190 -16.95 -20.97 -14.02
N VAL A 191 -17.61 -19.88 -13.66
CA VAL A 191 -18.99 -19.88 -13.19
C VAL A 191 -19.93 -20.17 -14.37
N PRO A 192 -20.76 -21.24 -14.32
CA PRO A 192 -21.52 -21.69 -15.48
C PRO A 192 -22.82 -20.93 -15.75
N HIS A 193 -23.23 -20.06 -14.83
CA HIS A 193 -24.37 -19.15 -14.96
C HIS A 193 -24.33 -18.11 -13.83
N ALA A 194 -24.91 -16.93 -14.07
CA ALA A 194 -24.98 -15.89 -13.05
C ALA A 194 -25.65 -16.39 -11.76
N CYS A 195 -24.99 -16.19 -10.62
CA CYS A 195 -25.44 -16.71 -9.34
C CYS A 195 -24.99 -15.83 -8.17
N LYS A 196 -25.37 -16.23 -6.95
CA LYS A 196 -24.87 -15.64 -5.71
C LYS A 196 -24.12 -16.71 -4.92
N VAL A 197 -22.94 -16.35 -4.41
CA VAL A 197 -22.17 -17.22 -3.53
C VAL A 197 -21.93 -16.57 -2.17
N ASN A 198 -21.70 -17.41 -1.17
CA ASN A 198 -21.29 -17.02 0.17
C ASN A 198 -19.90 -17.61 0.45
N ILE A 199 -19.12 -16.91 1.26
CA ILE A 199 -17.86 -17.41 1.82
C ILE A 199 -18.11 -17.72 3.28
N GLU A 200 -17.96 -18.99 3.67
CA GLU A 200 -18.20 -19.48 5.01
C GLU A 200 -16.97 -20.23 5.52
N PHE A 201 -16.62 -20.00 6.78
CA PHE A 201 -15.62 -20.78 7.50
C PHE A 201 -16.35 -21.83 8.34
N ILE A 202 -16.06 -23.10 8.11
CA ILE A 202 -16.55 -24.21 8.93
C ILE A 202 -15.42 -24.62 9.86
N ASP A 203 -15.64 -24.49 11.16
CA ASP A 203 -14.62 -24.85 12.15
C ASP A 203 -14.51 -26.37 12.35
N ALA A 204 -13.56 -26.80 13.18
CA ALA A 204 -13.32 -28.22 13.47
C ALA A 204 -14.50 -28.92 14.19
N SER A 205 -15.43 -28.16 14.77
CA SER A 205 -16.65 -28.68 15.39
C SER A 205 -17.84 -28.75 14.41
N GLY A 206 -17.67 -28.25 13.19
CA GLY A 206 -18.72 -28.16 12.17
C GLY A 206 -19.56 -26.89 12.25
N GLN A 207 -19.22 -25.93 13.13
CA GLN A 207 -19.94 -24.66 13.20
C GLN A 207 -19.54 -23.75 12.04
N ALA A 208 -20.54 -23.27 11.30
CA ALA A 208 -20.34 -22.34 10.21
C ALA A 208 -20.34 -20.88 10.70
N LYS A 209 -19.32 -20.12 10.29
CA LYS A 209 -19.23 -18.68 10.43
C LYS A 209 -19.20 -18.04 9.05
N ARG A 210 -20.19 -17.18 8.77
CA ARG A 210 -20.22 -16.42 7.52
C ARG A 210 -19.14 -15.34 7.51
N LEU A 211 -18.29 -15.35 6.49
CA LEU A 211 -17.23 -14.37 6.30
C LEU A 211 -17.66 -13.26 5.34
N LYS A 212 -18.37 -13.64 4.26
CA LYS A 212 -18.95 -12.72 3.29
C LYS A 212 -20.16 -13.36 2.63
N GLU A 213 -21.19 -12.58 2.36
CA GLU A 213 -22.44 -13.08 1.80
C GLU A 213 -22.85 -12.31 0.54
N ASN A 214 -23.71 -12.94 -0.25
CA ASN A 214 -24.35 -12.33 -1.43
C ASN A 214 -23.35 -11.77 -2.45
N ILE A 215 -22.26 -12.50 -2.71
CA ILE A 215 -21.32 -12.15 -3.77
C ILE A 215 -21.98 -12.54 -5.09
N PHE A 216 -22.36 -11.55 -5.88
CA PHE A 216 -22.91 -11.76 -7.21
C PHE A 216 -21.78 -12.15 -8.16
N LEU A 217 -22.00 -13.22 -8.93
CA LEU A 217 -21.11 -13.66 -9.99
C LEU A 217 -21.87 -13.68 -11.32
N LEU A 218 -21.20 -13.33 -12.40
CA LEU A 218 -21.72 -13.33 -13.76
C LEU A 218 -21.62 -14.72 -14.39
N ASP A 219 -22.37 -14.91 -15.48
CA ASP A 219 -22.19 -16.05 -16.36
C ASP A 219 -20.81 -15.98 -17.04
N GLY A 220 -20.02 -17.06 -16.95
CA GLY A 220 -18.66 -17.11 -17.47
C GLY A 220 -17.62 -16.38 -16.62
N GLU A 221 -17.96 -15.84 -15.45
CA GLU A 221 -16.99 -15.22 -14.54
C GLU A 221 -15.99 -16.26 -14.01
N VAL A 222 -14.72 -15.88 -13.89
CA VAL A 222 -13.70 -16.71 -13.23
C VAL A 222 -13.61 -16.27 -11.78
N ILE A 223 -13.71 -17.21 -10.85
CA ILE A 223 -13.48 -16.97 -9.43
C ILE A 223 -12.42 -17.94 -8.89
N ASP A 224 -11.48 -17.38 -8.13
CA ASP A 224 -10.36 -18.10 -7.55
C ASP A 224 -10.38 -18.01 -6.02
N ALA A 225 -9.87 -19.04 -5.36
CA ALA A 225 -9.64 -19.06 -3.92
C ALA A 225 -8.27 -19.68 -3.63
N SER A 226 -7.51 -19.03 -2.75
CA SER A 226 -6.20 -19.48 -2.29
C SER A 226 -5.97 -19.08 -0.84
N ALA A 227 -5.01 -19.71 -0.18
CA ALA A 227 -4.68 -19.45 1.22
C ALA A 227 -3.18 -19.53 1.48
N MET A 228 -2.67 -18.58 2.27
CA MET A 228 -1.31 -18.64 2.80
C MET A 228 -1.32 -19.28 4.18
N ASN A 229 -0.57 -20.36 4.35
CA ASN A 229 -0.40 -21.04 5.62
C ASN A 229 0.56 -20.22 6.52
N ARG A 230 0.04 -19.74 7.65
CA ARG A 230 0.79 -18.90 8.60
C ARG A 230 2.05 -19.58 9.15
N GLU A 231 1.98 -20.88 9.48
CA GLU A 231 3.12 -21.59 10.05
C GLU A 231 4.22 -21.76 9.00
N ALA A 232 3.85 -22.16 7.78
CA ALA A 232 4.78 -22.26 6.65
C ALA A 232 5.44 -20.90 6.34
N LEU A 233 4.68 -19.81 6.36
CA LEU A 233 5.22 -18.45 6.18
C LEU A 233 6.25 -18.11 7.26
N ARG A 234 5.93 -18.33 8.54
CA ARG A 234 6.84 -18.02 9.66
C ARG A 234 8.11 -18.86 9.59
N SER A 235 7.99 -20.16 9.30
CA SER A 235 9.14 -21.05 9.10
C SER A 235 10.02 -20.58 7.95
N PHE A 236 9.42 -20.24 6.80
CA PHE A 236 10.15 -19.69 5.66
C PHE A 236 10.90 -18.41 6.02
N LEU A 237 10.23 -17.44 6.67
CA LEU A 237 10.85 -16.17 7.06
C LEU A 237 12.03 -16.39 8.02
N SER A 238 11.87 -17.25 9.03
CA SER A 238 12.95 -17.58 9.96
C SER A 238 14.14 -18.25 9.25
N GLU A 239 13.88 -19.17 8.33
CA GLU A 239 14.90 -19.81 7.51
C GLU A 239 15.64 -18.78 6.64
N GLN A 240 14.94 -17.87 5.96
CA GLN A 240 15.58 -16.88 5.10
C GLN A 240 16.37 -15.82 5.87
N ILE A 241 15.93 -15.44 7.07
CA ILE A 241 16.69 -14.57 7.97
C ILE A 241 18.02 -15.25 8.35
N GLN A 242 17.97 -16.52 8.75
CA GLN A 242 19.17 -17.29 9.11
C GLN A 242 20.09 -17.50 7.91
N ASN A 243 19.52 -17.87 6.76
CA ASN A 243 20.28 -18.10 5.55
C ASN A 243 20.98 -16.83 5.05
N SER A 244 20.39 -15.64 5.27
CA SER A 244 21.04 -14.37 4.95
C SER A 244 22.30 -14.11 5.79
N VAL A 245 22.31 -14.57 7.05
CA VAL A 245 23.51 -14.55 7.91
C VAL A 245 24.59 -15.47 7.34
N GLU A 246 24.21 -16.72 7.04
CA GLU A 246 25.13 -17.75 6.52
C GLU A 246 25.75 -17.37 5.16
N GLN A 247 24.96 -16.72 4.30
CA GLN A 247 25.42 -16.26 3.00
C GLN A 247 26.15 -14.91 3.05
N GLU A 248 26.12 -14.22 4.18
CA GLU A 248 26.65 -12.85 4.37
C GLU A 248 26.05 -11.85 3.38
N VAL A 249 24.72 -11.84 3.27
CA VAL A 249 23.97 -10.94 2.38
C VAL A 249 23.00 -10.06 3.17
N LEU A 250 22.63 -8.91 2.58
CA LEU A 250 21.56 -8.09 3.13
C LEU A 250 20.22 -8.83 3.06
N PHE A 251 19.48 -8.80 4.15
CA PHE A 251 18.08 -9.21 4.15
C PHE A 251 17.19 -8.07 3.65
N SER A 252 16.34 -8.35 2.67
CA SER A 252 15.32 -7.43 2.18
C SER A 252 13.99 -8.14 1.94
N LEU A 253 12.91 -7.44 2.24
CA LEU A 253 11.53 -7.82 2.04
C LEU A 253 10.90 -6.87 1.02
N HIS A 254 10.26 -7.44 0.00
CA HIS A 254 9.66 -6.71 -1.10
C HIS A 254 8.18 -7.08 -1.20
N MET A 255 7.29 -6.17 -0.80
CA MET A 255 5.83 -6.40 -0.77
C MET A 255 5.09 -5.27 -1.49
N LYS A 256 3.76 -5.34 -1.56
CA LYS A 256 2.91 -4.29 -2.13
C LYS A 256 1.81 -3.85 -1.15
N ALA A 257 2.22 -3.58 0.10
CA ALA A 257 1.35 -3.37 1.26
C ALA A 257 0.25 -2.31 1.09
N THR A 258 0.48 -1.27 0.28
CA THR A 258 -0.51 -0.22 0.02
C THR A 258 -1.62 -0.66 -0.93
N MET A 259 -1.30 -1.47 -1.94
CA MET A 259 -2.29 -2.00 -2.88
C MET A 259 -3.00 -3.21 -2.28
N MET A 260 -2.21 -4.15 -1.74
CA MET A 260 -2.68 -5.36 -1.09
C MET A 260 -2.99 -5.10 0.39
N LYS A 261 -3.93 -4.17 0.65
CA LYS A 261 -4.18 -3.53 1.95
C LYS A 261 -4.55 -4.46 3.12
N VAL A 262 -4.80 -5.75 2.86
CA VAL A 262 -5.13 -6.75 3.88
C VAL A 262 -4.01 -7.79 4.01
N SER A 263 -3.67 -8.48 2.92
CA SER A 263 -2.71 -9.60 2.96
C SER A 263 -1.30 -9.15 3.29
N ASP A 264 -0.80 -8.15 2.59
CA ASP A 264 0.63 -7.81 2.62
C ASP A 264 1.05 -7.15 3.94
N PRO A 265 0.26 -6.29 4.59
CA PRO A 265 0.55 -5.83 5.95
C PRO A 265 0.65 -6.98 6.97
N ILE A 266 -0.15 -8.05 6.81
CA ILE A 266 -0.08 -9.23 7.69
C ILE A 266 1.21 -10.03 7.42
N ILE A 267 1.56 -10.23 6.15
CA ILE A 267 2.82 -10.90 5.78
C ILE A 267 4.03 -10.09 6.29
N PHE A 268 3.99 -8.77 6.13
CA PHE A 268 5.00 -7.84 6.63
C PHE A 268 5.13 -7.93 8.15
N GLY A 269 4.01 -7.93 8.87
CA GLY A 269 4.01 -8.09 10.33
C GLY A 269 4.60 -9.42 10.78
N HIS A 270 4.34 -10.52 10.08
CA HIS A 270 5.01 -11.79 10.36
C HIS A 270 6.53 -11.73 10.12
N CYS A 271 6.99 -10.96 9.15
CA CYS A 271 8.42 -10.73 8.95
C CYS A 271 9.04 -9.89 10.08
N VAL A 272 8.35 -8.83 10.53
CA VAL A 272 8.75 -8.02 11.69
C VAL A 272 8.84 -8.87 12.94
N ASP A 273 7.81 -9.69 13.23
CA ASP A 273 7.80 -10.60 14.37
C ASP A 273 8.97 -11.60 14.31
N SER A 274 9.18 -12.25 13.15
CA SER A 274 10.30 -13.20 12.97
C SER A 274 11.66 -12.52 13.12
N TYR A 275 11.80 -11.27 12.67
CA TYR A 275 13.04 -10.51 12.81
C TYR A 275 13.30 -10.10 14.27
N LEU A 276 12.27 -9.63 14.99
CA LEU A 276 12.36 -9.29 16.41
C LEU A 276 12.58 -10.51 17.31
N GLY A 277 12.13 -11.70 16.91
CA GLY A 277 12.45 -12.99 17.55
C GLY A 277 12.25 -12.98 19.06
N GLU A 278 13.34 -13.17 19.82
CA GLU A 278 13.31 -13.24 21.28
C GLU A 278 12.74 -11.99 21.97
N VAL A 279 12.78 -10.82 21.31
CA VAL A 279 12.10 -9.61 21.82
C VAL A 279 10.59 -9.87 21.93
N MET A 280 10.00 -10.50 20.92
CA MET A 280 8.57 -10.84 20.94
C MET A 280 8.27 -11.97 21.90
N ASP A 281 9.17 -12.94 22.05
CA ASP A 281 8.99 -14.05 22.98
C ASP A 281 9.02 -13.58 24.46
N GLN A 282 9.89 -12.62 24.79
CA GLN A 282 10.05 -12.11 26.16
C GLN A 282 9.12 -10.94 26.48
N HIS A 283 8.86 -10.05 25.52
CA HIS A 283 8.19 -8.76 25.75
C HIS A 283 6.92 -8.56 24.91
N GLY A 284 6.50 -9.55 24.14
CA GLY A 284 5.39 -9.42 23.19
C GLY A 284 4.06 -9.01 23.82
N GLU A 285 3.72 -9.52 25.00
CA GLU A 285 2.49 -9.12 25.71
C GLU A 285 2.55 -7.65 26.17
N THR A 286 3.69 -7.21 26.69
CA THR A 286 3.91 -5.81 27.10
C THR A 286 3.80 -4.88 25.90
N LEU A 287 4.49 -5.20 24.80
CA LEU A 287 4.47 -4.42 23.57
C LEU A 287 3.06 -4.34 22.99
N LYS A 288 2.36 -5.47 22.90
CA LYS A 288 0.99 -5.54 22.40
C LYS A 288 0.03 -4.72 23.28
N SER A 289 0.15 -4.82 24.60
CA SER A 289 -0.69 -4.06 25.54
C SER A 289 -0.44 -2.55 25.44
N ALA A 290 0.77 -2.15 25.05
CA ALA A 290 1.15 -0.77 24.79
C ALA A 290 0.77 -0.27 23.38
N GLY A 291 0.15 -1.12 22.55
CA GLY A 291 -0.35 -0.75 21.23
C GLY A 291 0.59 -1.04 20.06
N PHE A 292 1.68 -1.79 20.28
CA PHE A 292 2.53 -2.22 19.18
C PHE A 292 1.76 -3.10 18.19
N ASN A 293 1.83 -2.75 16.91
CA ASN A 293 1.29 -3.55 15.83
C ASN A 293 2.39 -3.84 14.79
N PRO A 294 2.87 -5.08 14.67
CA PRO A 294 3.94 -5.43 13.74
C PRO A 294 3.53 -5.20 12.27
N ASN A 295 2.23 -5.22 11.95
CA ASN A 295 1.74 -4.94 10.60
C ASN A 295 2.00 -3.48 10.17
N ASN A 296 2.29 -2.58 11.12
CA ASN A 296 2.68 -1.19 10.87
C ASN A 296 4.20 -1.00 10.82
N GLY A 297 4.99 -2.06 11.04
CA GLY A 297 6.45 -2.05 10.96
C GLY A 297 7.17 -1.60 12.23
N LEU A 298 8.50 -1.51 12.14
CA LEU A 298 9.37 -1.16 13.26
C LEU A 298 9.17 0.30 13.73
N SER A 299 8.64 1.18 12.87
CA SER A 299 8.21 2.51 13.33
C SER A 299 7.20 2.40 14.49
N SER A 300 6.17 1.56 14.34
CA SER A 300 5.21 1.29 15.42
C SER A 300 5.88 0.70 16.67
N PHE A 301 6.92 -0.13 16.51
CA PHE A 301 7.68 -0.65 17.63
C PHE A 301 8.38 0.48 18.39
N TYR A 302 9.13 1.34 17.69
CA TYR A 302 9.86 2.44 18.31
C TYR A 302 8.94 3.49 18.94
N ASP A 303 7.84 3.86 18.27
CA ASP A 303 6.82 4.76 18.82
C ASP A 303 6.20 4.18 20.10
N THR A 304 5.92 2.88 20.11
CA THR A 304 5.38 2.20 21.29
C THR A 304 6.39 2.23 22.44
N LEU A 305 7.68 2.07 22.15
CA LEU A 305 8.71 2.17 23.18
C LEU A 305 8.66 3.52 23.89
N GLU A 306 8.41 4.65 23.21
CA GLU A 306 8.38 5.97 23.83
C GLU A 306 7.36 6.08 24.98
N GLY A 307 6.24 5.37 24.88
CA GLY A 307 5.18 5.33 25.90
C GLY A 307 5.44 4.42 27.11
N LEU A 308 6.49 3.59 27.08
CA LEU A 308 6.80 2.65 28.16
C LEU A 308 7.61 3.28 29.32
N SER A 309 7.57 2.62 30.48
CA SER A 309 8.43 2.97 31.63
C SER A 309 9.92 2.80 31.31
N ALA A 310 10.78 3.50 32.06
CA ALA A 310 12.23 3.44 31.86
C ALA A 310 12.77 2.01 32.04
N GLU A 311 12.25 1.27 33.01
CA GLU A 311 12.64 -0.10 33.32
C GLU A 311 12.28 -1.06 32.16
N GLN A 312 11.06 -0.93 31.63
CA GLN A 312 10.61 -1.72 30.48
C GLN A 312 11.45 -1.40 29.23
N LYS A 313 11.71 -0.12 28.95
CA LYS A 313 12.55 0.33 27.83
C LYS A 313 13.94 -0.29 27.90
N VAL A 314 14.62 -0.20 29.05
CA VAL A 314 15.97 -0.75 29.23
C VAL A 314 15.99 -2.26 29.01
N SER A 315 15.00 -2.98 29.54
CA SER A 315 14.91 -4.43 29.37
C SER A 315 14.69 -4.82 27.91
N ILE A 316 13.75 -4.18 27.20
CA ILE A 316 13.46 -4.44 25.79
C ILE A 316 14.66 -4.09 24.90
N GLN A 317 15.32 -2.94 25.15
CA GLN A 317 16.50 -2.51 24.40
C GLN A 317 17.69 -3.46 24.59
N ALA A 318 17.87 -4.05 25.77
CA ALA A 318 18.89 -5.06 26.02
C ALA A 318 18.64 -6.33 25.20
N THR A 319 17.41 -6.86 25.21
CA THR A 319 17.04 -8.02 24.38
C THR A 319 17.16 -7.69 22.89
N LEU A 320 16.73 -6.50 22.46
CA LEU A 320 16.85 -6.07 21.06
C LEU A 320 18.31 -6.03 20.61
N LYS A 321 19.23 -5.50 21.43
CA LYS A 321 20.66 -5.46 21.10
C LYS A 321 21.24 -6.86 20.91
N LEU A 322 20.84 -7.82 21.74
CA LEU A 322 21.24 -9.22 21.60
C LEU A 322 20.69 -9.82 20.31
N VAL A 323 19.40 -9.66 20.04
CA VAL A 323 18.78 -10.16 18.80
C VAL A 323 19.48 -9.59 17.58
N LEU A 324 19.63 -8.26 17.49
CA LEU A 324 20.25 -7.61 16.34
C LEU A 324 21.70 -8.06 16.10
N SER A 325 22.44 -8.47 17.14
CA SER A 325 23.80 -9.01 16.97
C SER A 325 23.86 -10.37 16.27
N SER A 326 22.72 -11.07 16.21
CA SER A 326 22.56 -12.38 15.56
C SER A 326 21.75 -12.32 14.25
N ARG A 327 21.27 -11.13 13.86
CA ARG A 327 20.46 -10.94 12.66
C ARG A 327 21.34 -10.54 11.46
N PRO A 328 20.89 -10.86 10.23
CA PRO A 328 21.58 -10.36 9.06
C PRO A 328 21.45 -8.84 8.99
N PRO A 329 22.43 -8.15 8.38
CA PRO A 329 22.28 -6.75 8.05
C PRO A 329 21.05 -6.57 7.13
N MET A 330 20.32 -5.48 7.31
CA MET A 330 19.04 -5.25 6.63
C MET A 330 19.22 -4.19 5.54
N ALA A 331 18.49 -4.33 4.43
CA ALA A 331 18.41 -3.25 3.46
C ALA A 331 17.87 -1.96 4.09
N MET A 332 18.43 -0.82 3.70
CA MET A 332 18.10 0.49 4.25
C MET A 332 17.32 1.34 3.26
N VAL A 333 16.26 1.99 3.77
CA VAL A 333 15.54 3.06 3.07
C VAL A 333 16.31 4.37 3.22
N ASN A 334 16.84 4.63 4.43
CA ASN A 334 17.72 5.75 4.73
C ASN A 334 18.73 5.35 5.82
N SER A 335 19.96 5.05 5.42
CA SER A 335 21.04 4.62 6.31
C SER A 335 21.41 5.68 7.36
N ASP A 336 21.46 6.96 6.97
CA ASP A 336 21.85 8.06 7.87
C ASP A 336 20.86 8.26 9.03
N LYS A 337 19.59 7.91 8.81
CA LYS A 337 18.52 7.99 9.80
C LYS A 337 18.19 6.65 10.45
N GLY A 338 18.88 5.57 10.08
CA GLY A 338 18.58 4.22 10.57
C GLY A 338 17.24 3.66 10.08
N ILE A 339 16.64 4.22 9.02
CA ILE A 339 15.35 3.73 8.48
C ILE A 339 15.62 2.50 7.63
N THR A 340 15.26 1.34 8.17
CA THR A 340 15.42 0.02 7.55
C THR A 340 14.22 -0.35 6.66
N ASN A 341 14.38 -1.39 5.86
CA ASN A 341 13.34 -1.97 5.02
C ASN A 341 12.11 -2.48 5.80
N LEU A 342 12.25 -2.79 7.10
CA LEU A 342 11.13 -3.18 7.96
C LEU A 342 10.52 -2.00 8.76
N HIS A 343 10.95 -0.75 8.54
CA HIS A 343 10.41 0.41 9.28
C HIS A 343 8.94 0.70 8.97
N VAL A 344 8.58 0.81 7.69
CA VAL A 344 7.22 1.11 7.25
C VAL A 344 6.86 0.20 6.06
N PRO A 345 5.70 -0.49 6.08
CA PRO A 345 5.31 -1.44 5.01
C PRO A 345 5.22 -0.83 3.61
N SER A 346 5.05 0.49 3.51
CA SER A 346 4.89 1.22 2.25
C SER A 346 6.20 1.73 1.64
N ASP A 347 7.34 1.63 2.33
CA ASP A 347 8.59 2.24 1.86
C ASP A 347 9.23 1.46 0.72
N VAL A 348 9.21 0.12 0.79
CA VAL A 348 9.83 -0.76 -0.21
C VAL A 348 8.76 -1.54 -0.97
N ILE A 349 8.33 -0.96 -2.09
CA ILE A 349 7.24 -1.49 -2.92
C ILE A 349 7.83 -2.35 -4.06
N ILE A 350 7.46 -3.63 -4.10
CA ILE A 350 8.10 -4.67 -4.95
C ILE A 350 8.27 -4.28 -6.42
N ASP A 351 7.27 -3.65 -7.05
CA ASP A 351 7.30 -3.29 -8.47
C ASP A 351 8.22 -2.11 -8.79
N ALA A 352 8.63 -1.34 -7.78
CA ALA A 352 9.64 -0.29 -7.91
C ALA A 352 11.01 -0.74 -7.37
N SER A 353 11.03 -1.43 -6.23
CA SER A 353 12.26 -1.80 -5.54
C SER A 353 13.04 -2.89 -6.28
N MET A 354 12.36 -3.90 -6.86
CA MET A 354 13.04 -4.98 -7.55
C MET A 354 13.76 -4.49 -8.82
N PRO A 355 13.13 -3.70 -9.72
CA PRO A 355 13.86 -3.09 -10.84
C PRO A 355 15.00 -2.17 -10.40
N ALA A 356 14.84 -1.41 -9.32
CA ALA A 356 15.89 -0.54 -8.80
C ALA A 356 17.12 -1.34 -8.32
N MET A 357 16.91 -2.40 -7.55
CA MET A 357 17.94 -3.34 -7.11
C MET A 357 18.62 -4.01 -8.30
N ILE A 358 17.85 -4.51 -9.28
CA ILE A 358 18.39 -5.17 -10.47
C ILE A 358 19.25 -4.20 -11.30
N ARG A 359 18.78 -2.97 -11.51
CA ARG A 359 19.51 -1.92 -12.22
C ARG A 359 20.83 -1.59 -11.53
N ASN A 360 20.86 -1.64 -10.19
CA ASN A 360 22.01 -1.29 -9.37
C ASN A 360 22.88 -2.53 -9.03
N SER A 361 23.21 -3.34 -10.04
CA SER A 361 24.07 -4.53 -9.89
C SER A 361 23.53 -5.64 -8.98
N GLY A 362 22.22 -5.66 -8.71
CA GLY A 362 21.63 -6.58 -7.75
C GLY A 362 21.78 -6.14 -6.29
N GLN A 363 22.12 -4.88 -6.03
CA GLN A 363 22.49 -4.39 -4.70
C GLN A 363 21.49 -3.39 -4.14
N MET A 364 21.37 -3.39 -2.81
CA MET A 364 20.66 -2.38 -2.02
C MET A 364 21.64 -1.74 -1.02
N TRP A 365 21.26 -0.59 -0.49
CA TRP A 365 21.99 0.05 0.62
C TRP A 365 21.77 -0.77 1.90
N GLY A 366 22.80 -0.89 2.73
CA GLY A 366 22.79 -1.63 3.99
C GLY A 366 23.23 -0.78 5.17
#